data_AF-A0A3B9J243-F1
#
_entry.id   AF-A0A3B9J243-F1
#
_cell.length_a   1.000
_cell.length_b   1.000
_cell.length_c   1.000
_cell.angle_alpha   90.00
_cell.angle_beta   90.00
_cell.angle_gamma   90.00
#
_symmetry.space_group_name_H-M   'P 1'
#
loop_
_entity.id
_entity.type
_entity.pdbx_description
1 polymer ?
#
loop_
_entity_poly.entity_id
_entity_poly.type
_entity_poly.pdbx_seq_one_letter_code
_entity_poly.pdbx_strand_id
1 'polypeptide(L)' 'PTATLLSAAMMLRHLHLKDAADRLERALEHVYLSNSDLTPDQGGEATTERFAEAVIGAL' A
#
# COMPACT_ATOMS: atom_id res chain seq x y z
N PRO A 1 -2.19 -1.04 -7.32
CA PRO A 1 -0.73 -0.91 -7.61
C PRO A 1 0.15 -1.54 -6.51
N THR A 2 -0.31 -2.64 -5.90
CA THR A 2 0.26 -3.19 -4.67
C THR A 2 1.69 -3.68 -4.84
N ALA A 3 1.96 -4.45 -5.91
CA ALA A 3 3.29 -5.03 -6.15
C ALA A 3 4.39 -3.96 -6.23
N THR A 4 4.12 -2.82 -6.90
CA THR A 4 5.07 -1.71 -7.00
C THR A 4 5.35 -1.07 -5.64
N LEU A 5 4.32 -0.91 -4.80
CA LEU A 5 4.47 -0.33 -3.46
C LEU A 5 5.21 -1.26 -2.51
N LEU A 6 4.95 -2.57 -2.55
CA LEU A 6 5.74 -3.56 -1.79
C LEU A 6 7.19 -3.61 -2.27
N SER A 7 7.43 -3.51 -3.57
CA SER A 7 8.80 -3.39 -4.11
C SER A 7 9.50 -2.12 -3.58
N ALA A 8 8.78 -1.00 -3.46
CA ALA A 8 9.30 0.22 -2.87
C ALA A 8 9.59 0.04 -1.36
N ALA A 9 8.73 -0.64 -0.60
CA ALA A 9 9.00 -0.97 0.80
C ALA A 9 10.26 -1.85 0.96
N MET A 10 10.42 -2.86 0.11
CA MET A 10 11.63 -3.69 0.05
C MET A 10 12.88 -2.86 -0.26
N MET A 11 12.79 -1.91 -1.20
CA MET A 11 13.86 -0.98 -1.54
C MET A 11 14.22 -0.08 -0.35
N LEU A 12 13.22 0.51 0.33
CA LEU A 12 13.44 1.33 1.53
C LEU A 12 14.16 0.52 2.62
N ARG A 13 13.75 -0.73 2.81
CA ARG A 13 14.40 -1.65 3.76
C ARG A 13 15.86 -1.94 3.37
N HIS A 14 16.14 -2.12 2.09
CA HIS A 14 17.50 -2.29 1.57
C HIS A 14 18.38 -1.05 1.81
N LEU A 15 17.80 0.14 1.72
CA LEU A 15 18.47 1.42 1.98
C LEU A 15 18.59 1.78 3.47
N HIS A 16 18.31 0.84 4.37
CA HIS A 16 18.29 1.04 5.83
C HIS A 16 17.24 2.05 6.34
N LEU A 17 16.22 2.35 5.54
CA LEU A 17 15.08 3.21 5.90
C LEU A 17 13.91 2.38 6.45
N LYS A 18 14.16 1.60 7.51
CA LYS A 18 13.18 0.65 8.07
C LYS A 18 11.87 1.31 8.49
N ASP A 19 11.91 2.43 9.21
CA ASP A 19 10.69 3.07 9.71
C ASP A 19 9.76 3.52 8.58
N ALA A 20 10.32 4.00 7.47
CA ALA A 20 9.56 4.38 6.29
C ALA A 20 8.95 3.15 5.58
N ALA A 21 9.71 2.07 5.46
CA ALA A 21 9.22 0.80 4.92
C ALA A 21 8.06 0.24 5.75
N ASP A 22 8.24 0.18 7.07
CA ASP A 22 7.24 -0.37 8.00
C ASP A 22 5.98 0.50 8.07
N ARG A 23 6.07 1.82 7.87
CA ARG A 23 4.90 2.69 7.72
C ARG A 23 4.12 2.38 6.43
N LEU A 24 4.81 2.23 5.31
CA LEU A 24 4.17 1.91 4.03
C LEU A 24 3.51 0.53 4.05
N GLU A 25 4.17 -0.49 4.59
CA GLU A 25 3.61 -1.84 4.72
C GLU A 25 2.36 -1.85 5.62
N ARG A 26 2.38 -1.12 6.76
CA ARG A 26 1.22 -0.99 7.65
C ARG A 26 0.05 -0.26 7.00
N ALA A 27 0.32 0.81 6.23
CA ALA A 27 -0.72 1.53 5.50
C ALA A 27 -1.39 0.62 4.45
N LEU A 28 -0.60 -0.18 3.72
CA LEU A 28 -1.11 -1.19 2.80
C LEU A 28 -1.96 -2.23 3.54
N GLU A 29 -1.47 -2.80 4.64
CA GLU A 29 -2.20 -3.78 5.45
C GLU A 29 -3.55 -3.23 5.91
N HIS A 30 -3.59 -1.98 6.38
CA HIS A 30 -4.82 -1.32 6.80
C HIS A 30 -5.85 -1.19 5.67
N VAL A 31 -5.43 -0.79 4.46
CA VAL A 31 -6.33 -0.70 3.29
C VAL A 31 -6.83 -2.08 2.86
N TYR A 32 -5.99 -3.11 2.94
CA TYR A 32 -6.42 -4.48 2.64
C TYR A 32 -7.41 -5.03 3.68
N LEU A 33 -7.21 -4.72 4.97
CA LEU A 33 -8.12 -5.11 6.05
C LEU A 33 -9.46 -4.35 5.99
N SER A 34 -9.49 -3.11 5.49
CA SER A 34 -10.76 -2.36 5.34
C SER A 34 -11.63 -2.87 4.20
N ASN A 35 -11.03 -3.54 3.21
CA ASN A 35 -11.69 -4.13 2.03
C ASN A 35 -12.56 -3.14 1.23
N SER A 36 -12.34 -1.83 1.38
CA SER A 36 -13.20 -0.77 0.81
C SER A 36 -12.65 -0.18 -0.50
N ASP A 37 -11.33 -0.11 -0.63
CA ASP A 37 -10.66 0.63 -1.70
C ASP A 37 -9.70 -0.26 -2.51
N LEU A 38 -10.01 -1.56 -2.58
CA LEU A 38 -9.26 -2.53 -3.37
C LEU A 38 -9.53 -2.40 -4.87
N THR A 39 -8.50 -2.63 -5.68
CA THR A 39 -8.61 -2.66 -7.15
C THR A 39 -9.28 -3.93 -7.66
N PRO A 40 -9.81 -3.96 -8.90
CA PRO A 40 -10.49 -5.13 -9.46
C PRO A 40 -9.68 -6.43 -9.44
N ASP A 41 -8.37 -6.36 -9.66
CA ASP A 41 -7.48 -7.52 -9.57
C ASP A 41 -7.32 -8.07 -8.14
N GLN A 42 -7.68 -7.28 -7.13
CA GLN A 42 -7.67 -7.64 -5.71
C GLN A 42 -9.09 -7.91 -5.18
N GLY A 43 -10.10 -7.96 -6.05
CA GLY A 43 -11.49 -8.27 -5.68
C GLY A 43 -12.37 -7.08 -5.26
N GLY A 44 -11.92 -5.84 -5.48
CA GLY A 44 -12.72 -4.63 -5.25
C GLY A 44 -13.14 -3.92 -6.54
N GLU A 45 -13.53 -2.65 -6.43
CA GLU A 45 -13.97 -1.81 -7.56
C GLU A 45 -13.19 -0.49 -7.68
N ALA A 46 -12.19 -0.27 -6.82
CA ALA A 46 -11.45 0.99 -6.80
C ALA A 46 -10.50 1.15 -7.98
N THR A 47 -10.29 2.39 -8.41
CA THR A 47 -9.23 2.70 -9.40
C THR A 47 -7.86 2.65 -8.73
N THR A 48 -6.80 2.57 -9.55
CA THR A 48 -5.41 2.70 -9.09
C THR A 48 -5.18 3.97 -8.26
N GLU A 49 -5.78 5.09 -8.68
CA GLU A 49 -5.68 6.39 -8.00
C GLU A 49 -6.39 6.37 -6.66
N ARG A 50 -7.63 5.87 -6.61
CA ARG A 50 -8.39 5.75 -5.36
C ARG A 50 -7.70 4.82 -4.35
N PHE A 51 -7.14 3.70 -4.81
CA PHE A 51 -6.33 2.84 -3.96
C PHE A 51 -5.10 3.59 -3.40
N ALA A 52 -4.41 4.38 -4.24
CA ALA A 52 -3.25 5.15 -3.80
C ALA A 52 -3.62 6.24 -2.78
N GLU A 53 -4.75 6.93 -2.97
CA GLU A 53 -5.29 7.90 -2.00
C GLU A 53 -5.61 7.24 -0.67
N ALA A 54 -6.22 6.05 -0.67
CA ALA A 54 -6.52 5.29 0.54
C ALA A 54 -5.23 4.91 1.30
N VAL A 55 -4.19 4.47 0.58
CA VAL A 55 -2.88 4.17 1.18
C VAL A 55 -2.25 5.44 1.76
N ILE A 56 -2.31 6.57 1.05
CA ILE A 56 -1.79 7.86 1.55
C ILE A 56 -2.53 8.28 2.83
N GLY A 57 -3.86 8.09 2.88
CA GLY A 57 -4.67 8.38 4.06
C GLY A 57 -4.38 7.48 5.27
N ALA A 58 -3.72 6.33 5.07
CA ALA A 58 -3.38 5.37 6.11
C ALA A 58 -1.90 5.45 6.58
N LEU A 59 -1.08 6.37 6.04
CA LEU A 59 0.35 6.57 6.38
C LEU A 59 0.60 7.41 7.63
#